data_AF-A0A6J5DZQ4-F1
#
_entry.id   AF-A0A6J5DZQ4-F1
#
_cell.length_a   1.000
_cell.length_b   1.000
_cell.length_c   1.000
_cell.angle_alpha   90.00
_cell.angle_beta   90.00
_cell.angle_gamma   90.00
#
_symmetry.space_group_name_H-M   'P 1'
#
loop_
_entity.id
_entity.type
_entity.pdbx_description
1 polymer ?
#
loop_
_entity_poly.entity_id
_entity_poly.type
_entity_poly.pdbx_seq_one_letter_code
_entity_poly.pdbx_strand_id
1 'polypeptide(L)'
;MPHPPSTNSTRRAPFMCTVCLLVCAMALSAATVALAQESETPAAGPAPEPAPAPAALAAPAGSASTAGAPAVPPREAGKLKPDDQVRWLRQAAQSGLLEKLDDAELTALFQSLDPLTVPRYVKDGPSGYPSYEFTMIRQERIRGVWPDKPDHMLVRVTRDPIRLYAKWLPDGAHAGQEIIYDETRRSDEMYGHLGGFLNIMPVWASLNGALARTQSNHEVRDLGTEYIAKQFLSEGEKYAQAGVTRPTRIEVKTLDGVRVVAFTYETSVGMPTFYAKKETLGLDLRHPYFRTIESYDNDGRIFERIVFQTITPKTFDDETFDPKNPAYRF
;
A
#
# COMPACT_ATOMS: atom_id res chain seq x y z
N MET A 1 1.89 10.84 74.12
CA MET A 1 3.18 10.19 73.78
C MET A 1 3.30 10.14 72.26
N PRO A 2 4.50 10.35 71.70
CA PRO A 2 4.82 11.64 71.07
C PRO A 2 5.33 11.55 69.60
N HIS A 3 5.28 12.71 68.91
CA HIS A 3 6.18 13.14 67.81
C HIS A 3 7.67 13.10 68.23
N PRO A 4 8.72 13.45 67.41
CA PRO A 4 8.91 13.76 65.96
C PRO A 4 10.16 12.94 65.42
N PRO A 5 11.05 13.35 64.47
CA PRO A 5 11.13 14.50 63.53
C PRO A 5 11.39 14.09 62.05
N SER A 6 11.08 14.86 60.99
CA SER A 6 11.47 16.21 60.57
C SER A 6 12.98 16.47 60.47
N THR A 7 13.54 16.36 59.27
CA THR A 7 14.70 17.17 58.88
C THR A 7 14.51 17.73 57.48
N ASN A 8 14.74 19.03 57.42
CA ASN A 8 14.57 19.95 56.32
C ASN A 8 15.85 20.08 55.47
N SER A 9 15.68 20.64 54.28
CA SER A 9 16.58 21.59 53.60
C SER A 9 17.86 21.07 52.93
N THR A 10 17.94 21.22 51.60
CA THR A 10 18.69 22.33 50.94
C THR A 10 18.45 22.28 49.42
N ARG A 11 17.75 23.27 48.84
CA ARG A 11 18.30 24.33 47.97
C ARG A 11 19.52 23.94 47.11
N ARG A 12 19.39 23.95 45.78
CA ARG A 12 20.01 24.95 44.87
C ARG A 12 19.56 24.76 43.42
N ALA A 13 19.66 25.87 42.69
CA ALA A 13 19.02 26.22 41.42
C ALA A 13 19.78 25.69 40.18
N PRO A 14 19.34 26.00 38.95
CA PRO A 14 19.73 25.33 37.71
C PRO A 14 21.04 25.88 37.13
N PHE A 15 21.76 25.06 36.37
CA PHE A 15 22.83 25.50 35.48
C PHE A 15 22.39 25.36 34.02
N MET A 16 22.07 26.50 33.41
CA MET A 16 22.34 26.77 31.99
C MET A 16 23.85 27.01 31.84
N CYS A 17 24.47 26.40 30.84
CA CYS A 17 25.75 26.71 30.16
C CYS A 17 26.21 25.40 29.48
N THR A 18 26.70 25.30 28.25
CA THR A 18 27.24 26.27 27.29
C THR A 18 27.25 25.57 25.93
N VAL A 19 27.14 26.38 24.87
CA VAL A 19 27.54 26.10 23.50
C VAL A 19 28.91 25.39 23.44
N CYS A 20 29.01 24.34 22.63
CA CYS A 20 30.30 23.91 22.05
C CYS A 20 30.08 23.51 20.59
N LEU A 21 30.33 24.48 19.71
CA LEU A 21 30.81 24.24 18.35
C LEU A 21 32.09 23.41 18.43
N LEU A 22 32.16 22.28 17.73
CA LEU A 22 33.44 21.76 17.26
C LEU A 22 33.28 21.18 15.85
N VAL A 23 33.96 21.89 14.95
CA VAL A 23 34.39 21.49 13.61
C VAL A 23 35.44 20.39 13.74
N CYS A 24 35.40 19.38 12.86
CA CYS A 24 36.51 18.56 12.32
C CYS A 24 35.91 17.23 11.81
N ALA A 25 36.33 16.61 10.72
CA ALA A 25 37.27 16.95 9.67
C ALA A 25 36.95 16.03 8.48
N MET A 26 37.18 16.54 7.27
CA MET A 26 37.21 15.73 6.06
C MET A 26 38.36 14.71 6.14
N ALA A 27 38.09 13.47 5.75
CA ALA A 27 39.11 12.52 5.34
C ALA A 27 38.77 12.03 3.93
N LEU A 28 39.37 12.71 2.94
CA LEU A 28 39.59 12.19 1.60
C LEU A 28 40.62 11.06 1.74
N SER A 29 40.27 9.84 1.31
CA SER A 29 41.26 8.81 1.00
C SER A 29 41.13 8.43 -0.46
N ALA A 30 42.10 8.94 -1.22
CA ALA A 30 42.44 8.49 -2.56
C ALA A 30 43.08 7.10 -2.48
N ALA A 31 42.69 6.19 -3.37
CA ALA A 31 43.46 4.99 -3.70
C ALA A 31 43.44 4.79 -5.22
N THR A 32 44.52 5.31 -5.81
CA THR A 32 45.33 4.76 -6.91
C THR A 32 44.69 3.83 -7.96
N VAL A 33 44.76 4.35 -9.18
CA VAL A 33 44.80 3.69 -10.49
C VAL A 33 45.77 2.49 -10.52
N ALA A 34 45.30 1.36 -11.06
CA ALA A 34 46.15 0.35 -11.67
C ALA A 34 45.74 0.17 -13.14
N LEU A 35 46.71 0.41 -14.03
CA LEU A 35 46.66 0.20 -15.47
C LEU A 35 47.24 -1.18 -15.82
N ALA A 36 46.92 -1.62 -17.04
CA ALA A 36 47.39 -2.80 -17.79
C ALA A 36 46.52 -4.07 -17.60
N GLN A 37 46.13 -4.82 -18.63
CA GLN A 37 46.71 -4.94 -19.97
C GLN A 37 45.67 -5.52 -20.95
N GLU A 38 45.77 -5.10 -22.21
CA GLU A 38 45.08 -5.67 -23.38
C GLU A 38 45.48 -7.14 -23.59
N SER A 39 44.55 -7.97 -24.05
CA SER A 39 44.81 -9.05 -25.02
C SER A 39 43.51 -9.61 -25.62
N GLU A 40 43.44 -9.48 -26.93
CA GLU A 40 42.88 -10.42 -27.92
C GLU A 40 41.37 -10.72 -27.98
N THR A 41 40.79 -10.08 -29.00
CA THR A 41 39.63 -10.47 -29.79
C THR A 41 39.74 -11.92 -30.31
N PRO A 42 38.66 -12.71 -30.22
CA PRO A 42 38.37 -13.70 -31.23
C PRO A 42 37.12 -13.35 -32.05
N ALA A 43 37.26 -13.69 -33.33
CA ALA A 43 36.34 -13.57 -34.44
C ALA A 43 34.85 -13.81 -34.16
N ALA A 44 34.05 -13.01 -34.87
CA ALA A 44 32.61 -13.15 -35.03
C ALA A 44 32.21 -14.51 -35.63
N GLY A 45 31.36 -15.24 -34.89
CA GLY A 45 30.50 -16.28 -35.44
C GLY A 45 29.06 -15.75 -35.57
N PRO A 46 28.26 -16.25 -36.53
CA PRO A 46 26.94 -15.72 -36.84
C PRO A 46 25.97 -15.96 -35.68
N ALA A 47 25.22 -14.91 -35.33
CA ALA A 47 24.17 -14.96 -34.32
C ALA A 47 23.03 -15.90 -34.78
N PRO A 48 22.51 -16.78 -33.90
CA PRO A 48 21.28 -17.48 -34.18
C PRO A 48 20.09 -16.50 -34.15
N GLU A 49 19.29 -16.61 -35.20
CA GLU A 49 18.04 -15.91 -35.46
C GLU A 49 17.12 -15.90 -34.22
N PRO A 50 16.55 -14.75 -33.83
CA PRO A 50 15.62 -14.70 -32.70
C PRO A 50 14.34 -15.44 -33.06
N ALA A 51 14.05 -16.50 -32.29
CA ALA A 51 12.77 -17.20 -32.34
C ALA A 51 11.61 -16.21 -32.12
N PRO A 52 10.48 -16.37 -32.81
CA PRO A 52 9.35 -15.45 -32.67
C PRO A 52 8.84 -15.50 -31.23
N ALA A 53 8.77 -14.33 -30.59
CA ALA A 53 8.13 -14.18 -29.30
C ALA A 53 6.70 -14.73 -29.35
N PRO A 54 6.26 -15.50 -28.34
CA PRO A 54 4.86 -15.90 -28.26
C PRO A 54 4.01 -14.63 -28.21
N ALA A 55 3.06 -14.54 -29.14
CA ALA A 55 2.09 -13.47 -29.21
C ALA A 55 1.54 -13.19 -27.80
N ALA A 56 1.82 -12.00 -27.28
CA ALA A 56 1.16 -11.50 -26.10
C ALA A 56 -0.34 -11.61 -26.35
N LEU A 57 -1.00 -12.49 -25.59
CA LEU A 57 -2.44 -12.51 -25.50
C LEU A 57 -2.85 -11.13 -25.01
N ALA A 58 -3.25 -10.27 -25.95
CA ALA A 58 -3.89 -9.01 -25.65
C ALA A 58 -5.08 -9.33 -24.76
N ALA A 59 -4.94 -9.05 -23.47
CA ALA A 59 -6.07 -9.04 -22.57
C ALA A 59 -7.11 -8.08 -23.17
N PRO A 60 -8.38 -8.50 -23.31
CA PRO A 60 -9.37 -7.61 -23.87
C PRO A 60 -9.47 -6.39 -22.96
N ALA A 61 -9.21 -5.22 -23.54
CA ALA A 61 -9.57 -3.94 -22.94
C ALA A 61 -11.04 -4.06 -22.49
N GLY A 62 -11.27 -3.82 -21.20
CA GLY A 62 -12.54 -4.07 -20.54
C GLY A 62 -13.68 -3.28 -21.18
N SER A 63 -14.32 -3.85 -22.19
CA SER A 63 -15.71 -3.60 -22.48
C SER A 63 -16.45 -3.99 -21.21
N ALA A 64 -17.03 -3.00 -20.53
CA ALA A 64 -17.98 -3.23 -19.45
C ALA A 64 -19.11 -4.09 -20.03
N SER A 65 -18.97 -5.42 -19.91
CA SER A 65 -20.07 -6.33 -20.14
C SER A 65 -21.14 -5.88 -19.17
N THR A 66 -22.31 -5.52 -19.67
CA THR A 66 -23.50 -5.28 -18.85
C THR A 66 -23.92 -6.62 -18.26
N ALA A 67 -23.13 -7.10 -17.30
CA ALA A 67 -23.41 -8.31 -16.55
C ALA A 67 -24.78 -8.09 -15.91
N GLY A 68 -25.74 -8.95 -16.25
CA GLY A 68 -27.06 -8.90 -15.63
C GLY A 68 -26.94 -9.05 -14.12
N ALA A 69 -27.85 -8.44 -13.36
CA ALA A 69 -27.93 -8.66 -11.92
C ALA A 69 -28.10 -10.17 -11.61
N PRO A 70 -27.59 -10.66 -10.46
CA PRO A 70 -27.85 -12.02 -10.03
C PRO A 70 -29.35 -12.33 -9.95
N ALA A 71 -29.74 -13.53 -10.37
CA ALA A 71 -31.14 -13.96 -10.32
C ALA A 71 -31.63 -14.21 -8.87
N VAL A 72 -30.74 -14.65 -7.98
CA VAL A 72 -31.04 -14.87 -6.56
C VAL A 72 -31.03 -13.52 -5.84
N PRO A 73 -32.06 -13.14 -5.09
CA PRO A 73 -32.08 -11.89 -4.32
C PRO A 73 -30.97 -11.83 -3.25
N PRO A 74 -30.46 -10.64 -2.89
CA PRO A 74 -29.41 -10.48 -1.87
C PRO A 74 -29.69 -11.19 -0.54
N ARG A 75 -30.93 -11.09 -0.04
CA ARG A 75 -31.37 -11.72 1.22
C ARG A 75 -31.30 -13.26 1.22
N GLU A 76 -31.17 -13.88 0.05
CA GLU A 76 -31.10 -15.33 -0.12
C GLU A 76 -29.69 -15.80 -0.54
N ALA A 77 -28.77 -14.87 -0.84
CA ALA A 77 -27.42 -15.18 -1.29
C ALA A 77 -26.66 -16.05 -0.26
N GLY A 78 -26.78 -15.77 1.04
CA GLY A 78 -26.16 -16.56 2.10
C GLY A 78 -26.63 -18.03 2.20
N LYS A 79 -27.74 -18.39 1.56
CA LYS A 79 -28.25 -19.77 1.51
C LYS A 79 -27.62 -20.60 0.39
N LEU A 80 -26.92 -19.95 -0.53
CA LEU A 80 -26.21 -20.61 -1.62
C LEU A 80 -24.97 -21.36 -1.08
N LYS A 81 -24.49 -22.35 -1.84
CA LYS A 81 -23.21 -23.00 -1.53
C LYS A 81 -22.06 -22.00 -1.66
N PRO A 82 -20.93 -22.16 -0.95
CA PRO A 82 -19.83 -21.18 -0.97
C PRO A 82 -19.36 -20.76 -2.37
N ASP A 83 -19.18 -21.72 -3.30
CA ASP A 83 -18.74 -21.40 -4.66
C ASP A 83 -19.80 -20.62 -5.45
N ASP A 84 -21.09 -20.86 -5.16
CA ASP A 84 -22.20 -20.14 -5.75
C ASP A 84 -22.32 -18.73 -5.15
N GLN A 85 -21.99 -18.56 -3.86
CA GLN A 85 -21.90 -17.25 -3.21
C GLN A 85 -20.80 -16.39 -3.84
N VAL A 86 -19.63 -16.94 -4.14
CA VAL A 86 -18.54 -16.21 -4.80
C VAL A 86 -18.96 -15.75 -6.21
N ARG A 87 -19.60 -16.64 -6.99
CA ARG A 87 -20.13 -16.27 -8.32
C ARG A 87 -21.22 -15.20 -8.22
N TRP A 88 -22.13 -15.34 -7.26
CA TRP A 88 -23.17 -14.37 -6.98
C TRP A 88 -22.58 -13.00 -6.64
N LEU A 89 -21.60 -12.94 -5.73
CA LEU A 89 -20.95 -11.70 -5.29
C LEU A 89 -20.24 -11.00 -6.45
N ARG A 90 -19.53 -11.77 -7.29
CA ARG A 90 -18.89 -11.25 -8.51
C ARG A 90 -19.91 -10.61 -9.45
N GLN A 91 -21.03 -11.29 -9.71
CA GLN A 91 -22.09 -10.76 -10.57
C GLN A 91 -22.80 -9.54 -9.95
N ALA A 92 -23.01 -9.53 -8.63
CA ALA A 92 -23.57 -8.39 -7.91
C ALA A 92 -22.68 -7.15 -8.00
N ALA A 93 -21.38 -7.30 -7.82
CA ALA A 93 -20.41 -6.22 -7.94
C ALA A 93 -20.34 -5.67 -9.38
N GLN A 94 -20.24 -6.57 -10.37
CA GLN A 94 -20.16 -6.19 -11.79
C GLN A 94 -21.42 -5.48 -12.31
N SER A 95 -22.60 -5.91 -11.85
CA SER A 95 -23.88 -5.29 -12.22
C SER A 95 -24.17 -3.97 -11.47
N GLY A 96 -23.32 -3.58 -10.52
CA GLY A 96 -23.54 -2.42 -9.64
C GLY A 96 -24.69 -2.61 -8.65
N LEU A 97 -25.07 -3.87 -8.35
CA LEU A 97 -26.11 -4.17 -7.38
C LEU A 97 -25.70 -3.74 -5.97
N LEU A 98 -24.45 -4.01 -5.57
CA LEU A 98 -23.97 -3.73 -4.20
C LEU A 98 -24.03 -2.22 -3.88
N GLU A 99 -23.78 -1.35 -4.85
CA GLU A 99 -23.87 0.10 -4.65
C GLU A 99 -25.29 0.61 -4.42
N LYS A 100 -26.30 -0.10 -4.94
CA LYS A 100 -27.71 0.27 -4.84
C LYS A 100 -28.36 -0.17 -3.52
N LEU A 101 -27.77 -1.16 -2.85
CA LEU A 101 -28.25 -1.63 -1.55
C LEU A 101 -27.94 -0.59 -0.48
N ASP A 102 -28.87 -0.42 0.46
CA ASP A 102 -28.63 0.42 1.63
C ASP A 102 -27.63 -0.23 2.60
N ASP A 103 -27.23 0.51 3.63
CA ASP A 103 -26.20 0.07 4.57
C ASP A 103 -26.63 -1.18 5.37
N ALA A 104 -27.92 -1.29 5.70
CA ALA A 104 -28.45 -2.40 6.46
C ALA A 104 -28.55 -3.66 5.59
N GLU A 105 -28.97 -3.52 4.33
CA GLU A 105 -29.02 -4.60 3.35
C GLU A 105 -27.62 -5.14 3.03
N LEU A 106 -26.64 -4.26 2.82
CA LEU A 106 -25.25 -4.68 2.63
C LEU A 106 -24.71 -5.41 3.85
N THR A 107 -24.91 -4.85 5.03
CA THR A 107 -24.44 -5.47 6.27
C THR A 107 -25.06 -6.85 6.47
N ALA A 108 -26.38 -6.97 6.29
CA ALA A 108 -27.09 -8.25 6.41
C ALA A 108 -26.65 -9.27 5.34
N LEU A 109 -26.46 -8.84 4.09
CA LEU A 109 -25.94 -9.67 3.01
C LEU A 109 -24.59 -10.28 3.41
N PHE A 110 -23.61 -9.45 3.77
CA PHE A 110 -22.25 -9.92 4.07
C PHE A 110 -22.18 -10.73 5.37
N GLN A 111 -23.02 -10.43 6.37
CA GLN A 111 -23.17 -11.26 7.57
C GLN A 111 -23.75 -12.65 7.28
N SER A 112 -24.56 -12.79 6.23
CA SER A 112 -25.18 -14.06 5.84
C SER A 112 -24.25 -15.00 5.06
N LEU A 113 -23.15 -14.48 4.50
CA LEU A 113 -22.23 -15.27 3.67
C LEU A 113 -21.43 -16.28 4.50
N ASP A 114 -21.01 -17.35 3.83
CA ASP A 114 -19.98 -18.24 4.36
C ASP A 114 -18.69 -17.45 4.62
N PRO A 115 -17.97 -17.69 5.73
CA PRO A 115 -16.79 -16.89 6.09
C PRO A 115 -15.66 -16.95 5.06
N LEU A 116 -15.62 -18.00 4.23
CA LEU A 116 -14.62 -18.15 3.17
C LEU A 116 -15.03 -17.47 1.86
N THR A 117 -16.26 -16.99 1.73
CA THR A 117 -16.74 -16.36 0.49
C THR A 117 -15.95 -15.11 0.14
N VAL A 118 -15.70 -14.20 1.09
CA VAL A 118 -14.91 -12.97 0.83
C VAL A 118 -13.43 -13.30 0.54
N PRO A 119 -12.72 -14.13 1.32
CA PRO A 119 -11.38 -14.59 0.97
C PRO A 119 -11.28 -15.20 -0.43
N ARG A 120 -12.22 -16.08 -0.81
CA ARG A 120 -12.23 -16.67 -2.16
C ARG A 120 -12.54 -15.64 -3.24
N TYR A 121 -13.46 -14.72 -2.98
CA TYR A 121 -13.80 -13.65 -3.91
C TYR A 121 -12.61 -12.74 -4.22
N VAL A 122 -11.84 -12.36 -3.20
CA VAL A 122 -10.60 -11.57 -3.34
C VAL A 122 -9.52 -12.38 -4.05
N LYS A 123 -9.30 -13.64 -3.65
CA LYS A 123 -8.28 -14.52 -4.23
C LYS A 123 -8.51 -14.78 -5.73
N ASP A 124 -9.76 -15.04 -6.12
CA ASP A 124 -10.11 -15.38 -7.50
C ASP A 124 -10.35 -14.14 -8.38
N GLY A 125 -10.35 -12.95 -7.78
CA GLY A 125 -10.63 -11.68 -8.43
C GLY A 125 -9.36 -10.93 -8.84
N PRO A 126 -9.41 -10.07 -9.86
CA PRO A 126 -8.31 -9.15 -10.12
C PRO A 126 -8.18 -8.19 -8.92
N SER A 127 -7.09 -8.32 -8.16
CA SER A 127 -6.80 -7.45 -7.00
C SER A 127 -6.27 -6.06 -7.40
N GLY A 128 -6.59 -5.61 -8.63
CA GLY A 128 -6.05 -4.44 -9.30
C GLY A 128 -6.16 -4.58 -10.81
N TYR A 129 -5.34 -3.86 -11.57
CA TYR A 129 -5.26 -3.96 -13.02
C TYR A 129 -3.80 -4.14 -13.46
N PRO A 130 -3.53 -4.68 -14.66
CA PRO A 130 -2.16 -4.74 -15.19
C PRO A 130 -1.49 -3.36 -15.27
N SER A 131 -2.29 -2.31 -15.44
CA SER A 131 -1.81 -0.93 -15.47
C SER A 131 -2.95 0.01 -15.07
N TYR A 132 -2.70 0.91 -14.11
CA TYR A 132 -3.74 1.82 -13.61
C TYR A 132 -3.19 3.05 -12.88
N GLU A 133 -4.06 4.06 -12.77
CA GLU A 133 -3.83 5.30 -12.02
C GLU A 133 -4.77 5.32 -10.81
N PHE A 134 -4.29 5.80 -9.66
CA PHE A 134 -5.13 5.97 -8.48
C PHE A 134 -4.72 7.20 -7.69
N THR A 135 -5.68 7.76 -6.96
CA THR A 135 -5.42 8.71 -5.87
C THR A 135 -5.65 8.03 -4.53
N MET A 136 -4.82 8.35 -3.54
CA MET A 136 -4.96 7.76 -2.21
C MET A 136 -4.61 8.74 -1.10
N ILE A 137 -5.31 8.59 0.03
CA ILE A 137 -4.94 9.15 1.32
C ILE A 137 -4.19 8.07 2.11
N ARG A 138 -3.04 8.44 2.69
CA ARG A 138 -2.22 7.54 3.50
C ARG A 138 -1.73 8.23 4.76
N GLN A 139 -1.79 7.52 5.87
CA GLN A 139 -1.33 8.01 7.16
C GLN A 139 -0.74 6.86 7.96
N GLU A 140 0.51 7.01 8.40
CA GLU A 140 1.22 5.95 9.13
C GLU A 140 1.89 6.48 10.38
N ARG A 141 1.87 5.67 11.43
CA ARG A 141 2.66 5.89 12.61
C ARG A 141 4.09 5.47 12.31
N ILE A 142 4.96 6.45 12.08
CA ILE A 142 6.39 6.21 11.86
C ILE A 142 7.13 6.51 13.15
N ARG A 143 7.89 5.53 13.68
CA ARG A 143 8.65 5.65 14.95
C ARG A 143 7.79 6.19 16.11
N GLY A 144 6.55 5.71 16.20
CA GLY A 144 5.60 6.10 17.25
C GLY A 144 4.83 7.40 16.99
N VAL A 145 5.18 8.17 15.97
CA VAL A 145 4.54 9.46 15.65
C VAL A 145 3.46 9.27 14.59
N TRP A 146 2.22 9.63 14.93
CA TRP A 146 1.13 9.74 13.97
C TRP A 146 1.14 11.16 13.41
N PRO A 147 1.26 11.36 12.08
CA PRO A 147 1.33 12.69 11.51
C PRO A 147 -0.03 13.39 11.62
N ASP A 148 -0.06 14.71 11.81
CA ASP A 148 -1.32 15.47 11.93
C ASP A 148 -2.08 15.57 10.58
N LYS A 149 -1.34 15.51 9.48
CA LYS A 149 -1.86 15.59 8.11
C LYS A 149 -1.51 14.29 7.38
N PRO A 150 -2.46 13.64 6.68
CA PRO A 150 -2.13 12.50 5.86
C PRO A 150 -1.41 12.93 4.58
N ASP A 151 -0.73 11.99 3.94
CA ASP A 151 -0.34 12.12 2.55
C ASP A 151 -1.54 11.96 1.64
N HIS A 152 -1.56 12.74 0.57
CA HIS A 152 -2.48 12.58 -0.54
C HIS A 152 -1.62 12.39 -1.78
N MET A 153 -1.76 11.26 -2.47
CA MET A 153 -0.86 10.87 -3.55
C MET A 153 -1.63 10.54 -4.82
N LEU A 154 -1.08 10.92 -5.97
CA LEU A 154 -1.38 10.35 -7.27
C LEU A 154 -0.34 9.28 -7.58
N VAL A 155 -0.78 8.09 -7.96
CA VAL A 155 0.11 6.98 -8.31
C VAL A 155 -0.28 6.42 -9.67
N ARG A 156 0.73 6.14 -10.49
CA ARG A 156 0.62 5.40 -11.76
C ARG A 156 1.47 4.15 -11.64
N VAL A 157 0.90 3.00 -11.97
CA VAL A 157 1.58 1.72 -11.80
C VAL A 157 1.33 0.80 -12.98
N THR A 158 2.37 0.09 -13.43
CA THR A 158 2.26 -1.14 -14.24
C THR A 158 2.60 -2.36 -13.39
N ARG A 159 2.06 -3.50 -13.76
CA ARG A 159 2.38 -4.82 -13.21
C ARG A 159 3.02 -5.65 -14.31
N ASP A 160 4.07 -6.39 -13.94
CA ASP A 160 4.81 -7.30 -14.81
C ASP A 160 5.36 -6.65 -16.10
N PRO A 161 6.35 -5.73 -16.01
CA PRO A 161 7.13 -5.41 -14.82
C PRO A 161 6.49 -4.32 -13.92
N ILE A 162 6.86 -4.32 -12.64
CA ILE A 162 6.53 -3.25 -11.69
C ILE A 162 7.29 -1.98 -12.06
N ARG A 163 6.53 -0.99 -12.53
CA ARG A 163 6.99 0.38 -12.74
C ARG A 163 5.99 1.30 -12.08
N LEU A 164 6.49 2.33 -11.40
CA LEU A 164 5.68 3.21 -10.59
C LEU A 164 6.16 4.65 -10.70
N TYR A 165 5.20 5.54 -10.82
CA TYR A 165 5.36 6.97 -10.55
C TYR A 165 4.41 7.35 -9.42
N ALA A 166 4.89 8.06 -8.41
CA ALA A 166 4.05 8.61 -7.37
C ALA A 166 4.39 10.09 -7.12
N LYS A 167 3.34 10.88 -6.92
CA LYS A 167 3.40 12.30 -6.63
C LYS A 167 2.53 12.64 -5.44
N TRP A 168 3.10 13.36 -4.49
CA TRP A 168 2.37 13.88 -3.34
C TRP A 168 1.70 15.20 -3.73
N LEU A 169 0.39 15.22 -3.61
CA LEU A 169 -0.48 16.31 -4.05
C LEU A 169 -0.45 17.50 -3.07
N PRO A 170 -0.81 18.72 -3.53
CA PRO A 170 -0.64 19.96 -2.75
C PRO A 170 -1.34 19.98 -1.39
N ASP A 171 -2.39 19.19 -1.23
CA ASP A 171 -3.21 19.05 -0.04
C ASP A 171 -2.76 17.89 0.88
N GLY A 172 -1.63 17.21 0.59
CA GLY A 172 -1.00 16.20 1.44
C GLY A 172 0.12 16.73 2.36
N ALA A 173 0.65 15.89 3.24
CA ALA A 173 1.74 16.25 4.16
C ALA A 173 3.08 16.50 3.46
N HIS A 174 3.45 15.66 2.48
CA HIS A 174 4.70 15.80 1.72
C HIS A 174 4.49 16.42 0.32
N ALA A 175 3.61 17.42 0.23
CA ALA A 175 3.23 18.08 -1.02
C ALA A 175 4.44 18.44 -1.91
N GLY A 176 4.39 18.01 -3.17
CA GLY A 176 5.41 18.27 -4.19
C GLY A 176 6.55 17.26 -4.23
N GLN A 177 6.57 16.25 -3.36
CA GLN A 177 7.45 15.09 -3.51
C GLN A 177 7.06 14.28 -4.76
N GLU A 178 8.05 13.76 -5.49
CA GLU A 178 7.86 12.85 -6.62
C GLU A 178 8.88 11.70 -6.57
N ILE A 179 8.45 10.50 -6.92
CA ILE A 179 9.32 9.32 -7.07
C ILE A 179 8.98 8.54 -8.35
N ILE A 180 10.02 7.91 -8.91
CA ILE A 180 9.93 6.92 -9.98
C ILE A 180 10.66 5.66 -9.53
N TYR A 181 10.04 4.51 -9.80
CA TYR A 181 10.64 3.19 -9.65
C TYR A 181 10.39 2.41 -10.95
N ASP A 182 11.42 1.75 -11.46
CA ASP A 182 11.32 0.86 -12.62
C ASP A 182 12.22 -0.35 -12.38
N GLU A 183 11.60 -1.50 -12.09
CA GLU A 183 12.34 -2.71 -11.75
C GLU A 183 13.23 -3.24 -12.88
N THR A 184 12.94 -2.85 -14.13
CA THR A 184 13.73 -3.24 -15.30
C THR A 184 15.01 -2.42 -15.44
N ARG A 185 15.06 -1.23 -14.81
CA ARG A 185 16.21 -0.32 -14.85
C ARG A 185 17.07 -0.46 -13.60
N ARG A 186 16.46 -0.32 -12.42
CA ARG A 186 17.12 -0.46 -11.11
C ARG A 186 16.15 -1.08 -10.13
N SER A 187 16.32 -2.37 -9.88
CA SER A 187 15.38 -3.10 -9.04
C SER A 187 15.49 -2.72 -7.57
N ASP A 188 16.63 -2.25 -7.07
CA ASP A 188 16.87 -1.98 -5.64
C ASP A 188 16.86 -0.49 -5.26
N GLU A 189 16.60 0.40 -6.22
CA GLU A 189 16.60 1.86 -6.03
C GLU A 189 15.37 2.53 -6.65
N MET A 190 14.94 3.63 -6.04
CA MET A 190 13.98 4.57 -6.62
C MET A 190 14.67 5.92 -6.86
N TYR A 191 14.21 6.65 -7.86
CA TYR A 191 14.67 8.01 -8.16
C TYR A 191 13.63 9.01 -7.69
N GLY A 192 14.01 9.99 -6.87
CA GLY A 192 13.04 10.86 -6.20
C GLY A 192 13.62 12.16 -5.66
N HIS A 193 12.76 13.14 -5.43
CA HIS A 193 13.07 14.35 -4.64
C HIS A 193 11.96 14.59 -3.61
N LEU A 194 12.29 15.22 -2.48
CA LEU A 194 11.36 15.44 -1.37
C LEU A 194 10.40 16.63 -1.57
N GLY A 195 10.62 17.44 -2.61
CA GLY A 195 9.75 18.58 -2.92
C GLY A 195 9.89 19.73 -1.92
N GLY A 196 8.87 20.61 -1.88
CA GLY A 196 8.85 21.81 -1.04
C GLY A 196 9.66 22.99 -1.57
N PHE A 197 9.71 24.08 -0.81
CA PHE A 197 10.34 25.36 -1.22
C PHE A 197 11.88 25.30 -1.30
N LEU A 198 12.52 24.23 -0.78
CA LEU A 198 13.98 24.16 -0.62
C LEU A 198 14.65 22.86 -1.12
N ASN A 199 13.92 21.83 -1.59
CA ASN A 199 14.50 20.52 -1.91
C ASN A 199 13.98 19.92 -3.24
N ILE A 200 14.57 20.34 -4.37
CA ILE A 200 14.28 19.79 -5.70
C ILE A 200 15.35 18.77 -6.14
N MET A 201 16.52 18.69 -5.49
CA MET A 201 17.59 17.81 -5.99
C MET A 201 17.16 16.34 -5.97
N PRO A 202 16.98 15.71 -7.14
CA PRO A 202 16.57 14.32 -7.19
C PRO A 202 17.77 13.40 -6.94
N VAL A 203 17.53 12.33 -6.18
CA VAL A 203 18.55 11.36 -5.80
C VAL A 203 18.06 9.95 -6.08
N TRP A 204 19.03 9.07 -6.34
CA TRP A 204 18.80 7.63 -6.23
C TRP A 204 18.82 7.24 -4.76
N ALA A 205 17.79 6.54 -4.31
CA ALA A 205 17.65 6.07 -2.95
C ALA A 205 17.33 4.58 -2.95
N SER A 206 18.03 3.81 -2.12
CA SER A 206 17.71 2.41 -1.90
C SER A 206 16.28 2.26 -1.36
N LEU A 207 15.54 1.28 -1.87
CA LEU A 207 14.17 0.97 -1.43
C LEU A 207 14.08 0.62 0.05
N ASN A 208 15.18 0.09 0.61
CA ASN A 208 15.28 -0.31 2.02
C ASN A 208 16.17 0.61 2.85
N GLY A 209 16.61 1.73 2.27
CA GLY A 209 17.45 2.71 2.94
C GLY A 209 16.72 3.50 4.02
N ALA A 210 17.51 4.19 4.85
CA ALA A 210 16.99 5.04 5.92
C ALA A 210 15.99 6.09 5.41
N LEU A 211 16.23 6.67 4.22
CA LEU A 211 15.35 7.66 3.60
C LEU A 211 13.95 7.08 3.32
N ALA A 212 13.86 5.92 2.66
CA ALA A 212 12.58 5.27 2.36
C ALA A 212 11.79 4.96 3.66
N ARG A 213 12.49 4.51 4.70
CA ARG A 213 11.88 4.20 6.01
C ARG A 213 11.57 5.41 6.89
N THR A 214 11.91 6.64 6.47
CA THR A 214 11.53 7.84 7.22
C THR A 214 10.06 8.23 7.04
N GLN A 215 9.42 7.79 5.95
CA GLN A 215 8.06 8.20 5.59
C GLN A 215 7.09 7.03 5.45
N SER A 216 7.58 5.78 5.54
CA SER A 216 6.83 4.59 5.15
C SER A 216 7.30 3.36 5.93
N ASN A 217 6.38 2.56 6.45
CA ASN A 217 6.66 1.21 6.94
C ASN A 217 6.78 0.19 5.79
N HIS A 218 6.33 0.56 4.58
CA HIS A 218 6.27 -0.25 3.36
C HIS A 218 7.33 0.11 2.33
N GLU A 219 7.58 -0.79 1.39
CA GLU A 219 8.37 -0.49 0.19
C GLU A 219 7.52 0.23 -0.87
N VAL A 220 8.17 0.93 -1.80
CA VAL A 220 7.48 1.58 -2.94
C VAL A 220 6.65 0.58 -3.76
N ARG A 221 7.09 -0.69 -3.81
CA ARG A 221 6.44 -1.77 -4.56
C ARG A 221 5.09 -2.18 -3.97
N ASP A 222 4.88 -1.87 -2.69
CA ASP A 222 3.67 -2.20 -1.95
C ASP A 222 2.54 -1.20 -2.24
N LEU A 223 2.80 -0.14 -3.00
CA LEU A 223 1.77 0.78 -3.46
C LEU A 223 0.78 0.08 -4.42
N GLY A 224 -0.49 0.15 -4.05
CA GLY A 224 -1.61 -0.40 -4.82
C GLY A 224 -2.43 -1.40 -4.01
N THR A 225 -3.50 -1.90 -4.63
CA THR A 225 -4.48 -2.78 -3.95
C THR A 225 -4.00 -4.23 -3.82
N GLU A 226 -3.04 -4.65 -4.65
CA GLU A 226 -2.55 -6.03 -4.70
C GLU A 226 -1.78 -6.43 -3.45
N TYR A 227 -0.98 -5.52 -2.87
CA TYR A 227 -0.27 -5.78 -1.63
C TYR A 227 -1.25 -6.06 -0.48
N ILE A 228 -2.29 -5.22 -0.36
CA ILE A 228 -3.33 -5.36 0.66
C ILE A 228 -4.10 -6.67 0.49
N ALA A 229 -4.45 -7.06 -0.74
CA ALA A 229 -5.11 -8.33 -1.01
C ALA A 229 -4.21 -9.53 -0.62
N LYS A 230 -2.93 -9.49 -0.96
CA LYS A 230 -1.96 -10.54 -0.58
C LYS A 230 -1.80 -10.63 0.94
N GLN A 231 -1.71 -9.50 1.63
CA GLN A 231 -1.62 -9.44 3.08
C GLN A 231 -2.88 -9.98 3.75
N PHE A 232 -4.06 -9.57 3.28
CA PHE A 232 -5.32 -10.10 3.79
C PHE A 232 -5.41 -11.63 3.69
N LEU A 233 -5.00 -12.19 2.55
CA LEU A 233 -5.02 -13.64 2.35
C LEU A 233 -4.01 -14.35 3.24
N SER A 234 -2.79 -13.82 3.39
CA SER A 234 -1.74 -14.43 4.21
C SER A 234 -2.05 -14.32 5.72
N GLU A 235 -2.56 -13.18 6.19
CA GLU A 235 -3.01 -13.01 7.57
C GLU A 235 -4.28 -13.84 7.83
N GLY A 236 -5.19 -13.96 6.86
CA GLY A 236 -6.39 -14.79 6.94
C GLY A 236 -6.08 -16.26 7.22
N GLU A 237 -5.02 -16.81 6.61
CA GLU A 237 -4.55 -18.17 6.92
C GLU A 237 -4.07 -18.30 8.37
N LYS A 238 -3.34 -17.30 8.88
CA LYS A 238 -2.91 -17.27 10.29
C LYS A 238 -4.10 -17.13 11.24
N TYR A 239 -5.06 -16.26 10.92
CA TYR A 239 -6.29 -16.09 11.68
C TYR A 239 -7.07 -17.41 11.78
N ALA A 240 -7.21 -18.13 10.66
CA ALA A 240 -7.87 -19.43 10.64
C ALA A 240 -7.15 -20.46 11.52
N GLN A 241 -5.82 -20.51 11.50
CA GLN A 241 -5.02 -21.37 12.39
C GLN A 241 -5.20 -21.01 13.88
N ALA A 242 -5.45 -19.73 14.18
CA ALA A 242 -5.76 -19.25 15.52
C ALA A 242 -7.26 -19.32 15.89
N GLY A 243 -8.10 -19.91 15.02
CA GLY A 243 -9.54 -20.06 15.25
C GLY A 243 -10.38 -18.81 14.95
N VAL A 244 -9.77 -17.73 14.47
CA VAL A 244 -10.47 -16.52 14.00
C VAL A 244 -10.91 -16.74 12.56
N THR A 245 -12.11 -17.29 12.40
CA THR A 245 -12.66 -17.66 11.08
C THR A 245 -13.65 -16.63 10.52
N ARG A 246 -14.13 -15.71 11.37
CA ARG A 246 -15.05 -14.64 11.00
C ARG A 246 -14.54 -13.29 11.50
N PRO A 247 -14.85 -12.19 10.80
CA PRO A 247 -14.67 -10.86 11.34
C PRO A 247 -15.51 -10.69 12.62
N THR A 248 -14.98 -9.96 13.61
CA THR A 248 -15.70 -9.59 14.83
C THR A 248 -16.78 -8.54 14.55
N ARG A 249 -16.63 -7.77 13.46
CA ARG A 249 -17.62 -6.79 13.01
C ARG A 249 -17.65 -6.70 11.49
N ILE A 250 -18.87 -6.64 10.95
CA ILE A 250 -19.14 -6.28 9.55
C ILE A 250 -20.08 -5.07 9.60
N GLU A 251 -19.70 -4.00 8.91
CA GLU A 251 -20.50 -2.76 8.83
C GLU A 251 -20.21 -2.04 7.51
N VAL A 252 -21.11 -1.18 7.07
CA VAL A 252 -20.81 -0.23 5.99
C VAL A 252 -20.14 1.01 6.57
N LYS A 253 -19.08 1.48 5.91
CA LYS A 253 -18.40 2.74 6.26
C LYS A 253 -18.22 3.61 5.03
N THR A 254 -18.12 4.91 5.26
CA THR A 254 -17.64 5.87 4.27
C THR A 254 -16.42 6.58 4.83
N LEU A 255 -15.25 6.36 4.22
CA LEU A 255 -13.99 7.00 4.59
C LEU A 255 -13.52 7.84 3.41
N ASP A 256 -13.25 9.13 3.62
CA ASP A 256 -12.82 10.07 2.58
C ASP A 256 -13.66 9.99 1.29
N GLY A 257 -14.99 9.85 1.45
CA GLY A 257 -15.95 9.75 0.36
C GLY A 257 -16.10 8.35 -0.28
N VAL A 258 -15.34 7.36 0.18
CA VAL A 258 -15.36 5.99 -0.35
C VAL A 258 -16.24 5.09 0.51
N ARG A 259 -17.39 4.66 -0.03
CA ARG A 259 -18.31 3.71 0.64
C ARG A 259 -17.85 2.27 0.42
N VAL A 260 -17.71 1.52 1.51
CA VAL A 260 -17.18 0.16 1.54
C VAL A 260 -17.95 -0.72 2.52
N VAL A 261 -17.88 -2.04 2.33
CA VAL A 261 -18.20 -2.99 3.41
C VAL A 261 -16.94 -3.29 4.20
N ALA A 262 -16.90 -2.84 5.44
CA ALA A 262 -15.77 -2.97 6.34
C ALA A 262 -15.85 -4.27 7.17
N PHE A 263 -14.76 -5.04 7.13
CA PHE A 263 -14.55 -6.25 7.91
C PHE A 263 -13.51 -5.97 8.98
N THR A 264 -13.89 -6.10 10.25
CA THR A 264 -12.96 -5.96 11.38
C THR A 264 -12.54 -7.34 11.85
N TYR A 265 -11.24 -7.61 11.86
CA TYR A 265 -10.64 -8.78 12.48
C TYR A 265 -9.89 -8.34 13.73
N GLU A 266 -10.03 -9.08 14.82
CA GLU A 266 -9.35 -8.80 16.08
C GLU A 266 -8.89 -10.10 16.73
N THR A 267 -7.65 -10.10 17.18
CA THR A 267 -6.97 -11.23 17.81
C THR A 267 -6.57 -10.87 19.25
N SER A 268 -6.35 -11.89 20.09
CA SER A 268 -5.93 -11.66 21.49
C SER A 268 -4.51 -11.10 21.61
N VAL A 269 -3.65 -11.37 20.61
CA VAL A 269 -2.29 -10.85 20.46
C VAL A 269 -2.15 -10.21 19.07
N GLY A 270 -1.28 -9.21 18.91
CA GLY A 270 -0.97 -8.63 17.60
C GLY A 270 0.47 -8.90 17.18
N MET A 271 1.22 -7.85 16.86
CA MET A 271 2.63 -7.95 16.45
C MET A 271 3.51 -8.60 17.54
N PRO A 272 4.49 -9.46 17.18
CA PRO A 272 4.88 -9.82 15.81
C PRO A 272 4.13 -11.04 15.22
N THR A 273 3.20 -11.66 15.96
CA THR A 273 2.52 -12.89 15.51
C THR A 273 1.59 -12.62 14.32
N PHE A 274 0.83 -11.53 14.41
CA PHE A 274 -0.02 -11.00 13.34
C PHE A 274 0.48 -9.62 12.92
N TYR A 275 0.10 -9.19 11.72
CA TYR A 275 0.42 -7.85 11.23
C TYR A 275 -0.12 -6.75 12.16
N ALA A 276 -1.33 -6.94 12.68
CA ALA A 276 -1.98 -6.02 13.61
C ALA A 276 -2.74 -6.82 14.66
N LYS A 277 -3.00 -6.21 15.83
CA LYS A 277 -3.91 -6.80 16.83
C LYS A 277 -5.37 -6.70 16.38
N LYS A 278 -5.67 -5.62 15.65
CA LYS A 278 -6.96 -5.39 15.01
C LYS A 278 -6.73 -4.74 13.66
N GLU A 279 -7.49 -5.17 12.66
CA GLU A 279 -7.46 -4.63 11.31
C GLU A 279 -8.89 -4.42 10.82
N THR A 280 -9.15 -3.30 10.15
CA THR A 280 -10.42 -3.02 9.49
C THR A 280 -10.18 -2.82 8.00
N LEU A 281 -10.69 -3.73 7.19
CA LEU A 281 -10.52 -3.75 5.74
C LEU A 281 -11.85 -3.46 5.04
N GLY A 282 -11.90 -2.42 4.22
CA GLY A 282 -13.10 -2.02 3.49
C GLY A 282 -13.09 -2.51 2.05
N LEU A 283 -13.95 -3.46 1.73
CA LEU A 283 -14.10 -4.04 0.40
C LEU A 283 -14.81 -3.07 -0.54
N ASP A 284 -14.29 -2.92 -1.76
CA ASP A 284 -14.92 -2.15 -2.84
C ASP A 284 -16.28 -2.76 -3.23
N LEU A 285 -17.26 -1.92 -3.54
CA LEU A 285 -18.61 -2.39 -3.92
C LEU A 285 -18.69 -2.86 -5.39
N ARG A 286 -17.65 -2.62 -6.19
CA ARG A 286 -17.60 -2.98 -7.61
C ARG A 286 -16.50 -3.98 -7.95
N HIS A 287 -15.50 -4.13 -7.08
CA HIS A 287 -14.30 -4.91 -7.37
C HIS A 287 -13.85 -5.80 -6.19
N PRO A 288 -13.12 -6.89 -6.46
CA PRO A 288 -12.66 -7.84 -5.45
C PRO A 288 -11.37 -7.41 -4.75
N TYR A 289 -11.29 -6.16 -4.30
CA TYR A 289 -10.15 -5.65 -3.53
C TYR A 289 -10.58 -4.63 -2.47
N PHE A 290 -9.69 -4.36 -1.53
CA PHE A 290 -9.94 -3.41 -0.45
C PHE A 290 -9.55 -1.99 -0.85
N ARG A 291 -10.44 -1.04 -0.56
CA ARG A 291 -10.23 0.40 -0.77
C ARG A 291 -9.77 1.12 0.48
N THR A 292 -10.07 0.58 1.65
CA THR A 292 -9.74 1.22 2.92
C THR A 292 -9.10 0.24 3.87
N ILE A 293 -8.12 0.71 4.63
CA ILE A 293 -7.39 -0.05 5.64
C ILE A 293 -7.26 0.81 6.89
N GLU A 294 -7.53 0.23 8.06
CA GLU A 294 -7.11 0.76 9.34
C GLU A 294 -6.49 -0.35 10.18
N SER A 295 -5.21 -0.21 10.53
CA SER A 295 -4.43 -1.21 11.28
C SER A 295 -4.08 -0.67 12.66
N TYR A 296 -4.24 -1.51 13.69
CA TYR A 296 -4.12 -1.12 15.09
C TYR A 296 -3.05 -1.95 15.81
N ASP A 297 -2.22 -1.26 16.60
CA ASP A 297 -1.12 -1.87 17.36
C ASP A 297 -1.62 -2.67 18.57
N ASN A 298 -0.70 -3.25 19.34
CA ASN A 298 -1.03 -4.06 20.50
C ASN A 298 -1.75 -3.28 21.62
N ASP A 299 -1.57 -1.96 21.66
CA ASP A 299 -2.21 -1.02 22.58
C ASP A 299 -3.55 -0.48 22.03
N GLY A 300 -3.96 -0.91 20.84
CA GLY A 300 -5.20 -0.48 20.19
C GLY A 300 -5.11 0.90 19.54
N ARG A 301 -3.91 1.46 19.35
CA ARG A 301 -3.72 2.72 18.61
C ARG A 301 -3.58 2.44 17.13
N ILE A 302 -4.16 3.31 16.31
CA ILE A 302 -3.96 3.22 14.86
C ILE A 302 -2.48 3.48 14.53
N PHE A 303 -1.91 2.63 13.68
CA PHE A 303 -0.57 2.79 13.11
C PHE A 303 -0.56 2.89 11.59
N GLU A 304 -1.67 2.57 10.93
CA GLU A 304 -1.81 2.71 9.49
C GLU A 304 -3.27 3.02 9.13
N ARG A 305 -3.44 3.98 8.22
CA ARG A 305 -4.70 4.25 7.52
C ARG A 305 -4.40 4.48 6.05
N ILE A 306 -5.14 3.79 5.19
CA ILE A 306 -5.09 3.96 3.74
C ILE A 306 -6.51 4.09 3.21
N VAL A 307 -6.74 5.03 2.30
CA VAL A 307 -7.97 5.13 1.51
C VAL A 307 -7.61 5.37 0.04
N PHE A 308 -7.89 4.39 -0.83
CA PHE A 308 -7.86 4.58 -2.28
C PHE A 308 -9.12 5.35 -2.70
N GLN A 309 -8.98 6.59 -3.16
CA GLN A 309 -10.10 7.48 -3.51
C GLN A 309 -10.58 7.30 -4.95
N THR A 310 -9.65 7.14 -5.89
CA THR A 310 -9.95 6.80 -7.28
C THR A 310 -9.08 5.62 -7.72
N ILE A 311 -9.57 4.78 -8.63
CA ILE A 311 -8.79 3.73 -9.29
C ILE A 311 -9.31 3.64 -10.72
N THR A 312 -8.43 3.89 -11.69
CA THR A 312 -8.79 3.97 -13.11
C THR A 312 -7.82 3.12 -13.92
N PRO A 313 -8.29 2.06 -14.62
CA PRO A 313 -7.49 1.32 -15.57
C PRO A 313 -6.94 2.25 -16.63
N LYS A 314 -5.63 2.19 -16.87
CA LYS A 314 -4.96 3.09 -17.82
C LYS A 314 -3.68 2.45 -18.31
N THR A 315 -3.47 2.44 -19.62
CA THR A 315 -2.20 2.01 -20.21
C THR A 315 -1.21 3.17 -20.17
N PHE A 316 0.03 2.86 -19.83
CA PHE A 316 1.14 3.83 -19.80
C PHE A 316 2.22 3.43 -20.79
N ASP A 317 2.85 4.44 -21.38
CA ASP A 317 4.07 4.31 -22.18
C ASP A 317 5.33 4.44 -21.30
N ASP A 318 6.50 4.26 -21.90
CA ASP A 318 7.77 4.35 -21.19
C ASP A 318 8.08 5.78 -20.70
N GLU A 319 7.56 6.81 -21.36
CA GLU A 319 7.71 8.20 -20.94
C GLU A 319 7.05 8.44 -19.57
N THR A 320 5.99 7.71 -19.25
CA THR A 320 5.32 7.79 -17.93
C THR A 320 6.27 7.45 -16.78
N PHE A 321 7.27 6.60 -16.99
CA PHE A 321 8.24 6.17 -15.96
C PHE A 321 9.65 6.72 -16.24
N ASP A 322 9.77 7.75 -17.08
CA ASP A 322 11.04 8.41 -17.35
C ASP A 322 11.17 9.70 -16.52
N PRO A 323 12.26 9.90 -15.77
CA PRO A 323 12.48 11.15 -15.04
C PRO A 323 12.57 12.39 -15.94
N LYS A 324 12.79 12.23 -17.26
CA LYS A 324 12.82 13.34 -18.23
C LYS A 324 11.44 13.74 -18.74
N ASN A 325 10.37 13.10 -18.29
CA ASN A 325 9.01 13.46 -18.68
C ASN A 325 8.74 14.94 -18.30
N PRO A 326 8.37 15.80 -19.26
CA PRO A 326 8.21 17.23 -19.03
C PRO A 326 7.04 17.58 -18.09
N ALA A 327 6.17 16.62 -17.78
CA ALA A 327 5.10 16.78 -16.79
C ALA A 327 5.56 16.64 -15.34
N TYR A 328 6.78 16.12 -15.10
CA TYR A 328 7.35 15.88 -13.77
C TYR A 328 8.38 16.96 -13.41
N ARG A 329 8.66 17.13 -12.12
CA ARG A 329 9.56 18.19 -11.61
C ARG A 329 10.88 17.62 -11.07
N PHE A 330 11.45 16.65 -11.78
CA PHE A 330 12.80 16.15 -11.53
C PHE A 330 13.88 17.09 -12.10
#